data_AF-A0A7K4HG66-F1
#
_entry.id   AF-A0A7K4HG66-F1
#
_cell.length_a   1.000
_cell.length_b   1.000
_cell.length_c   1.000
_cell.angle_alpha   90.00
_cell.angle_beta   90.00
_cell.angle_gamma   90.00
#
_symmetry.space_group_name_H-M   'P 1'
#
loop_
_entity.id
_entity.type
_entity.pdbx_description
1 polymer ?
#
loop_
_entity_poly.entity_id
_entity_poly.type
_entity_poly.pdbx_seq_one_letter_code
_entity_poly.pdbx_strand_id
1 'polypeptide(L)'
;MKRKYLAITLLTLMTLIPTVSVSGFEHIDNINNGISVYFLVHLEADENIVINVTHIDEGNFNLFLYDERPTESFINLDNSLNPDIFDVAIIYSIEDNPYINYTASESKIYYIELILIENGPDTFFF
;
A
#
# COMPACT_ATOMS: atom_id res chain seq x y z
N MET A 1 -39.98 -29.78 17.83
CA MET A 1 -38.57 -30.03 18.22
C MET A 1 -37.58 -29.85 17.07
N LYS A 2 -37.81 -30.38 15.86
CA LYS A 2 -36.86 -30.34 14.72
C LYS A 2 -36.39 -28.94 14.24
N ARG A 3 -37.27 -27.92 14.24
CA ARG A 3 -36.91 -26.54 13.84
C ARG A 3 -35.89 -25.85 14.75
N LYS A 4 -35.89 -26.16 16.05
CA LYS A 4 -34.96 -25.55 17.01
C LYS A 4 -33.53 -26.06 16.81
N TYR A 5 -33.38 -27.35 16.49
CA TYR A 5 -32.07 -27.94 16.18
C TYR A 5 -31.51 -27.42 14.86
N LEU A 6 -32.35 -27.22 13.84
CA LEU A 6 -31.92 -26.68 12.55
C LEU A 6 -31.33 -25.25 12.67
N ALA A 7 -31.94 -24.41 13.51
CA ALA A 7 -31.45 -23.06 13.78
C ALA A 7 -30.09 -23.06 14.50
N ILE A 8 -29.90 -24.00 15.42
CA ILE A 8 -28.62 -24.17 16.14
C ILE A 8 -27.53 -24.61 15.15
N THR A 9 -27.82 -25.58 14.27
CA THR A 9 -26.87 -26.05 13.26
C THR A 9 -26.46 -24.94 12.28
N LEU A 10 -27.41 -24.08 11.89
CA LEU A 10 -27.14 -22.96 10.99
C LEU A 10 -26.29 -21.88 11.66
N LEU A 11 -26.55 -21.58 12.94
CA LEU A 11 -25.76 -20.61 13.72
C LEU A 11 -24.32 -21.11 13.93
N THR A 12 -24.13 -22.40 14.21
CA THR A 12 -22.78 -23.00 14.30
C THR A 12 -22.05 -23.06 12.96
N LEU A 13 -22.76 -23.04 11.83
CA LEU A 13 -22.12 -23.01 10.51
C LEU A 13 -21.56 -21.62 10.18
N MET A 14 -22.16 -20.55 10.71
CA MET A 14 -21.66 -19.19 10.49
C MET A 14 -20.36 -18.90 11.26
N THR A 15 -20.05 -19.62 12.34
CA THR A 15 -18.78 -19.49 13.07
C THR A 15 -17.60 -20.18 12.38
N LEU A 16 -17.86 -20.99 11.35
CA LEU A 16 -16.84 -21.64 10.52
C LEU A 16 -16.34 -20.76 9.38
N ILE A 17 -16.95 -19.58 9.17
CA ILE A 17 -16.46 -18.63 8.18
C ILE A 17 -15.24 -17.93 8.80
N PRO A 18 -14.03 -18.10 8.25
CA PRO A 18 -12.85 -17.39 8.75
C PRO A 18 -13.10 -15.90 8.64
N THR A 19 -12.96 -15.19 9.75
CA THR A 19 -12.99 -13.73 9.77
C THR A 19 -11.67 -13.25 9.16
N VAL A 20 -11.73 -12.67 7.96
CA VAL A 20 -10.59 -11.97 7.37
C VAL A 20 -10.43 -10.66 8.14
N SER A 21 -9.35 -10.54 8.91
CA SER A 21 -9.03 -9.31 9.63
C SER A 21 -8.33 -8.37 8.66
N VAL A 22 -8.93 -7.22 8.36
CA VAL A 22 -8.28 -6.14 7.62
C VAL A 22 -7.68 -5.18 8.65
N SER A 23 -6.35 -5.04 8.67
CA SER A 23 -5.67 -4.00 9.46
C SER A 23 -5.38 -2.81 8.55
N GLY A 24 -6.00 -1.66 8.83
CA GLY A 24 -5.68 -0.40 8.16
C GLY A 24 -4.58 0.35 8.92
N PHE A 25 -3.64 0.95 8.20
CA PHE A 25 -2.65 1.86 8.75
C PHE A 25 -2.97 3.26 8.20
N GLU A 26 -3.36 4.18 9.09
CA GLU A 26 -3.60 5.58 8.73
C GLU A 26 -2.36 6.39 9.11
N HIS A 27 -1.81 7.14 8.15
CA HIS A 27 -0.68 8.04 8.39
C HIS A 27 -0.81 9.32 7.57
N ILE A 28 -0.35 10.42 8.16
CA ILE A 28 -0.47 11.78 7.62
C ILE A 28 0.88 12.45 7.74
N ASP A 29 1.40 12.98 6.63
CA ASP A 29 2.63 13.76 6.61
C ASP A 29 2.61 14.83 5.51
N ASN A 30 3.43 15.88 5.65
CA ASN A 30 3.61 16.95 4.69
C ASN A 30 5.03 16.92 4.12
N ILE A 31 5.16 16.77 2.80
CA ILE A 31 6.46 16.61 2.15
C ILE A 31 6.67 17.61 1.01
N ASN A 32 7.93 17.88 0.69
CA ASN A 32 8.33 18.77 -0.42
C ASN A 32 8.66 17.95 -1.68
N ASN A 33 8.80 18.63 -2.83
CA ASN A 33 9.23 18.00 -4.08
C ASN A 33 10.58 17.29 -3.94
N GLY A 34 10.70 16.12 -4.58
CA GLY A 34 11.91 15.31 -4.58
C GLY A 34 12.17 14.57 -3.27
N ILE A 35 11.18 14.54 -2.35
CA ILE A 35 11.27 13.77 -1.10
C ILE A 35 10.57 12.42 -1.29
N SER A 36 11.29 11.34 -0.97
CA SER A 36 10.74 10.00 -0.76
C SER A 36 10.44 9.77 0.71
N VAL A 37 9.27 9.22 1.01
CA VAL A 37 8.92 8.65 2.31
C VAL A 37 8.82 7.14 2.19
N TYR A 38 9.39 6.42 3.16
CA TYR A 38 9.42 4.97 3.16
C TYR A 38 8.60 4.39 4.32
N PHE A 39 7.79 3.39 4.02
CA PHE A 39 7.06 2.58 5.00
C PHE A 39 7.45 1.11 4.83
N LEU A 40 7.36 0.37 5.93
CA LEU A 40 7.67 -1.05 5.97
C LEU A 40 6.44 -1.83 6.40
N VAL A 41 6.17 -2.92 5.70
CA VAL A 41 5.08 -3.82 6.05
C VAL A 41 5.56 -5.26 5.97
N HIS A 42 5.28 -6.05 7.00
CA HIS A 42 5.48 -7.49 6.94
C HIS A 42 4.19 -8.12 6.42
N LEU A 43 4.29 -8.90 5.35
CA LEU A 43 3.16 -9.64 4.77
C LEU A 43 3.48 -11.12 4.78
N GLU A 44 2.50 -11.94 5.13
CA GLU A 44 2.56 -13.39 4.95
C GLU A 44 2.30 -13.77 3.49
N ALA A 45 2.71 -14.98 3.09
CA ALA A 45 2.36 -15.50 1.77
C ALA A 45 0.83 -15.59 1.60
N ASP A 46 0.34 -15.20 0.43
CA ASP A 46 -1.07 -15.05 0.06
C ASP A 46 -1.83 -13.95 0.83
N GLU A 47 -1.16 -13.16 1.67
CA GLU A 47 -1.76 -11.98 2.30
C GLU A 47 -1.91 -10.86 1.28
N ASN A 48 -3.05 -10.15 1.34
CA ASN A 48 -3.33 -9.03 0.45
C ASN A 48 -3.07 -7.70 1.16
N ILE A 49 -2.41 -6.78 0.47
CA ILE A 49 -2.26 -5.40 0.87
C ILE A 49 -2.98 -4.49 -0.11
N VAL A 50 -3.70 -3.51 0.45
CA VAL A 50 -4.30 -2.40 -0.29
C VAL A 50 -3.72 -1.11 0.26
N ILE A 51 -3.12 -0.31 -0.62
CA ILE A 51 -2.55 0.99 -0.30
C ILE A 51 -3.29 2.01 -1.16
N ASN A 52 -3.87 3.01 -0.51
CA ASN A 52 -4.55 4.11 -1.17
C ASN A 52 -3.95 5.41 -0.65
N VAL A 53 -3.52 6.29 -1.55
CA VAL A 53 -2.97 7.59 -1.18
C VAL A 53 -3.92 8.68 -1.63
N THR A 54 -4.28 9.55 -0.71
CA THR A 54 -5.06 10.77 -1.00
C THR A 54 -4.21 11.99 -0.63
N HIS A 55 -4.34 13.09 -1.39
CA HIS A 55 -3.66 14.35 -1.11
C HIS A 55 -4.65 15.49 -0.79
N ILE A 56 -4.16 16.58 -0.20
CA ILE A 56 -5.01 17.76 0.12
C ILE A 56 -5.02 18.77 -1.01
N ASP A 57 -3.86 19.06 -1.61
CA ASP A 57 -3.70 20.12 -2.60
C ASP A 57 -3.64 19.55 -4.03
N GLU A 58 -2.55 19.82 -4.77
CA GLU A 58 -2.37 19.39 -6.17
C GLU A 58 -1.08 18.59 -6.37
N GLY A 59 -0.50 18.07 -5.27
CA GLY A 59 0.75 17.35 -5.24
C GLY A 59 0.72 16.07 -6.07
N ASN A 60 1.71 15.89 -6.94
CA ASN A 60 1.83 14.70 -7.77
C ASN A 60 2.64 13.61 -7.03
N PHE A 61 1.91 12.75 -6.32
CA PHE A 61 2.46 11.62 -5.58
C PHE A 61 2.58 10.39 -6.48
N ASN A 62 3.73 9.71 -6.40
CA ASN A 62 3.97 8.43 -7.06
C ASN A 62 4.25 7.36 -5.99
N LEU A 63 3.57 6.23 -6.09
CA LEU A 63 3.60 5.14 -5.12
C LEU A 63 4.26 3.90 -5.71
N PHE A 64 5.23 3.35 -5.00
CA PHE A 64 5.98 2.16 -5.40
C PHE A 64 5.98 1.14 -4.28
N LEU A 65 5.90 -0.14 -4.65
CA LEU A 65 6.09 -1.28 -3.74
C LEU A 65 7.29 -2.10 -4.22
N TYR A 66 8.17 -2.44 -3.29
CA TYR A 66 9.34 -3.28 -3.52
C TYR A 66 9.31 -4.49 -2.59
N ASP A 67 9.84 -5.59 -3.09
CA ASP A 67 9.99 -6.84 -2.36
C ASP A 67 11.43 -7.02 -1.81
N GLU A 68 12.31 -6.07 -2.12
CA GLU A 68 13.64 -5.87 -1.55
C GLU A 68 13.88 -4.38 -1.25
N ARG A 69 14.83 -4.08 -0.36
CA ARG A 69 15.14 -2.69 0.01
C ARG A 69 15.84 -1.96 -1.14
N PRO A 70 15.32 -0.83 -1.65
CA PRO A 70 16.06 0.03 -2.56
C PRO A 70 17.38 0.52 -1.93
N THR A 71 18.49 0.38 -2.64
CA THR A 71 19.83 0.79 -2.16
C THR A 71 20.26 2.16 -2.69
N GLU A 72 19.57 2.68 -3.68
CA GLU A 72 19.89 3.92 -4.38
C GLU A 72 18.64 4.80 -4.47
N SER A 73 18.82 6.11 -4.65
CA SER A 73 17.72 7.03 -4.93
C SER A 73 17.39 6.97 -6.41
N PHE A 74 16.10 6.85 -6.73
CA PHE A 74 15.60 6.95 -8.09
C PHE A 74 15.03 8.34 -8.43
N ILE A 75 15.39 9.36 -7.64
CA ILE A 75 15.05 10.76 -7.94
C ILE A 75 16.29 11.44 -8.51
N ASN A 76 16.15 11.98 -9.72
CA ASN A 76 17.19 12.76 -10.39
C ASN A 76 17.31 14.16 -9.76
N LEU A 77 18.42 14.85 -10.05
CA LEU A 77 18.68 16.20 -9.53
C LEU A 77 17.66 17.26 -9.99
N ASP A 78 16.94 17.00 -11.07
CA ASP A 78 15.87 17.85 -11.60
C ASP A 78 14.48 17.46 -11.06
N ASN A 79 14.42 16.61 -10.03
CA ASN A 79 13.23 16.01 -9.44
C ASN A 79 12.44 15.09 -10.38
N SER A 80 12.98 14.71 -11.54
CA SER A 80 12.37 13.65 -12.36
C SER A 80 12.66 12.26 -11.79
N LEU A 81 11.84 11.27 -12.13
CA LEU A 81 12.09 9.87 -11.81
C LEU A 81 13.18 9.30 -12.73
N ASN A 82 14.17 8.62 -12.15
CA ASN A 82 15.04 7.71 -12.88
C ASN A 82 14.18 6.51 -13.35
N PRO A 83 14.11 6.22 -14.67
CA PRO A 83 13.30 5.14 -15.20
C PRO A 83 13.64 3.74 -14.64
N ASP A 84 14.85 3.54 -14.12
CA ASP A 84 15.26 2.26 -13.51
C ASP A 84 14.33 1.84 -12.35
N ILE A 85 13.62 2.79 -11.72
CA ILE A 85 12.65 2.51 -10.64
C ILE A 85 11.55 1.55 -11.09
N PHE A 86 11.10 1.63 -12.35
CA PHE A 86 10.01 0.83 -12.87
C PHE A 86 10.40 -0.62 -13.13
N ASP A 87 11.70 -0.89 -13.25
CA ASP A 87 12.24 -2.24 -13.40
C ASP A 87 12.47 -2.93 -12.05
N VAL A 88 12.65 -2.15 -10.98
CA VAL A 88 12.96 -2.65 -9.62
C VAL A 88 11.69 -2.76 -8.76
N ALA A 89 10.69 -1.90 -8.97
CA ALA A 89 9.42 -1.99 -8.27
C ALA A 89 8.61 -3.21 -8.74
N ILE A 90 8.02 -3.95 -7.80
CA ILE A 90 7.14 -5.08 -8.14
C ILE A 90 5.77 -4.61 -8.64
N ILE A 91 5.30 -3.46 -8.15
CA ILE A 91 4.09 -2.78 -8.59
C ILE A 91 4.19 -1.30 -8.21
N TYR A 92 3.59 -0.44 -9.01
CA TYR A 92 3.61 1.00 -8.82
C TYR A 92 2.32 1.65 -9.32
N SER A 93 2.06 2.88 -8.88
CA SER A 93 0.98 3.74 -9.35
C SER A 93 1.47 5.18 -9.43
N ILE A 94 1.22 5.82 -10.58
CA ILE A 94 1.59 7.21 -10.89
C ILE A 94 0.34 8.04 -11.23
N GLU A 95 -0.81 7.62 -10.70
CA GLU A 95 -2.08 8.31 -10.86
C GLU A 95 -2.20 9.46 -9.85
N ASP A 96 -3.14 10.38 -10.05
CA ASP A 96 -3.36 11.52 -9.13
C ASP A 96 -3.66 11.09 -7.68
N ASN A 97 -4.40 9.99 -7.53
CA ASN A 97 -4.60 9.34 -6.23
C ASN A 97 -4.06 7.91 -6.33
N PRO A 98 -2.76 7.70 -6.05
CA PRO A 98 -2.11 6.42 -6.27
C PRO A 98 -2.76 5.29 -5.47
N TYR A 99 -2.94 4.15 -6.13
CA TYR A 99 -3.56 2.96 -5.56
C TYR A 99 -2.79 1.70 -5.93
N ILE A 100 -2.50 0.86 -4.94
CA ILE A 100 -1.90 -0.47 -5.11
C ILE A 100 -2.78 -1.51 -4.42
N ASN A 101 -3.03 -2.61 -5.12
CA ASN A 101 -3.60 -3.83 -4.57
C ASN A 101 -2.71 -5.01 -4.96
N TYR A 102 -2.09 -5.64 -3.98
CA TYR A 102 -1.09 -6.66 -4.19
C TYR A 102 -1.29 -7.84 -3.25
N THR A 103 -1.11 -9.06 -3.77
CA THR A 103 -1.09 -10.29 -2.97
C THR A 103 0.34 -10.79 -2.88
N ALA A 104 0.87 -10.91 -1.67
CA ALA A 104 2.23 -11.32 -1.41
C ALA A 104 2.48 -12.78 -1.83
N SER A 105 3.53 -13.01 -2.61
CA SER A 105 3.95 -14.36 -3.00
C SER A 105 4.76 -15.08 -1.91
N GLU A 106 5.41 -14.30 -1.04
CA GLU A 106 6.33 -14.79 -0.01
C GLU A 106 6.11 -14.03 1.30
N SER A 107 6.34 -14.73 2.42
CA SER A 107 6.34 -14.15 3.76
C SER A 107 7.64 -13.39 4.00
N LYS A 108 7.58 -12.05 3.94
CA LYS A 108 8.73 -11.14 4.12
C LYS A 108 8.30 -9.70 4.38
N ILE A 109 9.30 -8.83 4.59
CA ILE A 109 9.09 -7.38 4.65
C ILE A 109 9.08 -6.82 3.22
N TYR A 110 8.05 -6.05 2.92
CA TYR A 110 7.92 -5.25 1.71
C TYR A 110 8.14 -3.76 2.06
N TYR A 111 8.62 -3.02 1.06
CA TYR A 111 9.00 -1.62 1.18
C TYR A 111 8.06 -0.77 0.34
N ILE A 112 7.36 0.15 0.97
CA ILE A 112 6.49 1.11 0.30
C ILE A 112 7.27 2.42 0.19
N GLU A 113 7.34 2.99 -0.99
CA GLU A 113 7.91 4.31 -1.23
C GLU A 113 6.84 5.22 -1.82
N LEU A 114 6.68 6.40 -1.22
CA LEU A 114 5.85 7.47 -1.72
C LEU A 114 6.72 8.67 -2.06
N ILE A 115 6.64 9.15 -3.30
CA ILE A 115 7.47 10.24 -3.81
C ILE A 115 6.59 11.39 -4.28
N LEU A 116 6.83 12.60 -3.78
CA LEU A 116 6.22 13.82 -4.34
C LEU A 116 7.15 14.41 -5.40
N ILE A 117 6.75 14.33 -6.67
CA ILE A 117 7.61 14.76 -7.80
C ILE A 117 7.33 16.21 -8.20
N GLU A 118 6.06 16.62 -8.24
CA GLU A 118 5.63 17.95 -8.69
C GLU A 118 4.55 18.54 -7.77
N ASN A 119 4.35 19.85 -7.86
CA ASN A 119 3.29 20.62 -7.19
C ASN A 119 3.29 20.60 -5.65
N GLY A 120 4.38 20.17 -5.03
CA GLY A 120 4.58 20.28 -3.59
C GLY A 120 4.97 21.68 -3.10
N PRO A 121 5.02 21.88 -1.77
CA PRO A 121 4.73 20.87 -0.75
C PRO A 121 3.24 20.50 -0.65
N ASP A 122 2.96 19.26 -0.26
CA ASP A 122 1.59 18.78 -0.06
C ASP A 122 1.54 17.75 1.08
N THR A 123 0.35 17.55 1.62
CA THR A 123 0.02 16.60 2.69
C THR A 123 -0.71 15.39 2.11
N PHE A 124 -0.26 14.19 2.47
CA PHE A 124 -0.90 12.94 2.03
C PHE A 124 -1.48 12.14 3.20
N PHE A 125 -2.39 11.22 2.86
CA PHE A 125 -3.13 10.34 3.77
C PHE A 125 -3.14 8.92 3.20
N PHE A 126 -2.93 7.92 4.06
CA PHE A 126 -3.24 6.51 3.80
C PHE A 126 -4.58 6.11 4.39
#